data_AF-A0A3N5U325-F1
#
_entry.id   AF-A0A3N5U325-F1
#
_cell.length_a   1.000
_cell.length_b   1.000
_cell.length_c   1.000
_cell.angle_alpha   90.00
_cell.angle_beta   90.00
_cell.angle_gamma   90.00
#
_symmetry.space_group_name_H-M   'P 1'
#
loop_
_entity.id
_entity.type
_entity.pdbx_description
1 polymer ?
#
loop_
_entity_poly.entity_id
_entity_poly.type
_entity_poly.pdbx_seq_one_letter_code
_entity_poly.pdbx_strand_id
1 'polypeptide(L)' 'MTLSELSQGSRLRTMVRARSVLCYWAVKELGMSEGQAARWLGIGQPAVQRSVVRGGKIPRELNLVLFS' A
#
# COMPACT_ATOMS: atom_id res chain seq x y z
N MET A 1 -1.03 20.61 17.84
CA MET A 1 -0.72 20.58 16.40
C MET A 1 0.47 21.48 16.15
N THR A 2 1.66 20.89 16.15
CA THR A 2 2.92 21.58 15.86
C THR A 2 3.31 21.37 14.39
N LEU A 3 4.10 22.28 13.81
CA LEU A 3 4.58 22.14 12.42
C LEU A 3 5.35 20.83 12.19
N SER A 4 6.03 20.34 13.23
CA SER A 4 6.74 19.06 13.27
C SER A 4 5.79 17.87 13.07
N GLU A 5 4.62 17.88 13.71
CA GLU A 5 3.59 16.84 13.58
C GLU A 5 2.96 16.84 12.18
N LEU A 6 2.79 18.01 11.55
CA LEU A 6 2.29 18.12 10.17
C LEU A 6 3.29 17.51 9.16
N SER A 7 4.58 17.80 9.33
CA SER A 7 5.66 17.23 8.51
C SER A 7 5.75 15.71 8.67
N GLN A 8 5.77 15.20 9.91
CA GLN A 8 5.77 13.76 10.20
C GLN A 8 4.50 13.08 9.66
N GLY A 9 3.33 13.69 9.85
CA GLY A 9 2.07 13.20 9.33
C GLY A 9 2.07 13.09 7.80
N SER A 10 2.70 14.03 7.10
CA SER A 10 2.84 13.95 5.64
C SER A 10 3.71 12.77 5.19
N ARG A 11 4.86 12.55 5.84
CA ARG A 11 5.78 11.43 5.56
C ARG A 11 5.13 10.08 5.85
N LEU A 12 4.43 9.97 6.99
CA LEU A 12 3.67 8.78 7.36
C LEU A 12 2.57 8.47 6.33
N ARG A 13 1.83 9.49 5.85
CA ARG A 13 0.82 9.32 4.80
C ARG A 13 1.45 8.82 3.49
N THR A 14 2.61 9.33 3.09
CA THR A 14 3.32 8.87 1.89
C THR A 14 3.74 7.40 2.02
N MET A 15 4.34 7.01 3.15
CA MET A 15 4.71 5.62 3.41
C MET A 15 3.51 4.67 3.41
N VAL A 16 2.39 5.09 4.00
CA VAL A 16 1.14 4.32 4.00
C VAL A 16 0.58 4.15 2.59
N ARG A 17 0.64 5.19 1.75
CA ARG A 17 0.21 5.12 0.34
C ARG A 17 1.11 4.18 -0.46
N ALA A 18 2.43 4.33 -0.36
CA ALA A 18 3.40 3.48 -1.05
C ALA A 18 3.20 2.00 -0.70
N ARG A 19 3.07 1.68 0.60
CA ARG A 19 2.80 0.31 1.05
C ARG A 19 1.46 -0.21 0.53
N SER A 20 0.44 0.64 0.46
CA SER A 20 -0.88 0.24 -0.06
C SER A 20 -0.78 -0.18 -1.53
N VAL A 21 -0.10 0.61 -2.36
CA VAL A 21 0.13 0.31 -3.78
C VAL A 21 0.95 -0.97 -3.95
N LEU A 22 2.01 -1.14 -3.15
CA LEU A 22 2.85 -2.34 -3.19
C LEU A 22 2.05 -3.62 -2.86
N CYS A 23 1.20 -3.58 -1.83
CA CYS A 23 0.31 -4.70 -1.50
C CYS A 23 -0.66 -4.99 -2.66
N TYR A 24 -1.24 -3.95 -3.26
CA TYR A 24 -2.15 -4.11 -4.39
C TYR A 24 -1.46 -4.83 -5.55
N TRP A 25 -0.28 -4.39 -5.97
CA TRP A 25 0.44 -5.05 -7.06
C TRP A 25 0.83 -6.48 -6.74
N ALA A 26 1.37 -6.72 -5.54
CA ALA A 26 1.74 -8.07 -5.10
C ALA A 26 0.58 -9.06 -5.22
N VAL A 27 -0.62 -8.64 -4.79
CA VAL A 27 -1.79 -9.54 -4.75
C VAL A 27 -2.54 -9.57 -6.08
N LYS A 28 -2.79 -8.42 -6.70
CA LYS A 28 -3.66 -8.29 -7.88
C LYS A 28 -2.92 -8.49 -9.20
N GLU A 29 -1.72 -7.95 -9.33
CA GLU A 29 -0.97 -7.99 -10.59
C GLU A 29 0.01 -9.17 -10.62
N LEU A 30 0.67 -9.45 -9.49
CA LEU A 30 1.67 -10.53 -9.36
C LEU A 30 1.06 -11.85 -8.86
N GLY A 31 -0.23 -11.88 -8.54
CA GLY A 31 -0.96 -13.11 -8.17
C GLY A 31 -0.56 -13.74 -6.84
N MET A 32 0.15 -13.03 -5.95
CA MET A 32 0.48 -13.54 -4.62
C MET A 32 -0.80 -13.67 -3.77
N SER A 33 -0.89 -14.72 -2.94
CA SER A 33 -1.91 -14.74 -1.89
C SER A 33 -1.63 -13.67 -0.83
N GLU A 34 -2.67 -13.19 -0.14
CA GLU A 34 -2.51 -12.17 0.90
C GLU A 34 -1.57 -12.63 2.02
N GLY A 35 -1.55 -13.92 2.35
CA GLY A 35 -0.63 -14.50 3.34
C GLY A 35 0.83 -14.47 2.88
N GLN A 36 1.10 -14.77 1.61
CA GLN A 36 2.45 -14.65 1.03
C GLN A 36 2.92 -13.20 1.03
N ALA A 37 2.04 -12.26 0.65
CA ALA A 37 2.34 -10.84 0.71
C ALA A 37 2.57 -10.35 2.16
N ALA A 38 1.82 -10.87 3.13
CA ALA A 38 2.01 -10.54 4.55
C ALA A 38 3.37 -10.98 5.05
N ARG A 39 3.77 -12.22 4.73
CA ARG A 39 5.08 -12.76 5.08
C ARG A 39 6.22 -11.99 4.42
N TRP A 40 6.08 -11.68 3.13
CA TRP A 40 7.08 -10.91 2.38
C TRP A 40 7.27 -9.50 2.95
N LEU A 41 6.18 -8.83 3.33
CA LEU A 41 6.20 -7.46 3.84
C LEU A 41 6.40 -7.36 5.36
N GLY A 42 6.45 -8.48 6.08
CA GLY A 42 6.59 -8.51 7.54
C GLY A 42 5.41 -7.86 8.28
N ILE A 43 4.20 -7.89 7.71
CA ILE A 43 2.99 -7.30 8.31
C ILE A 43 1.89 -8.34 8.46
N GLY A 44 0.93 -8.09 9.34
CA GLY A 44 -0.22 -8.98 9.50
C GLY A 44 -1.11 -9.03 8.26
N GLN A 45 -1.67 -10.20 7.95
CA GLN A 45 -2.60 -10.40 6.83
C GLN A 45 -3.77 -9.40 6.81
N PRO A 46 -4.42 -9.02 7.95
CA PRO A 46 -5.45 -7.99 7.93
C PRO A 46 -4.93 -6.62 7.47
N ALA A 47 -3.65 -6.32 7.72
CA ALA A 47 -3.02 -5.09 7.24
C ALA A 47 -2.77 -5.15 5.73
N VAL A 48 -2.44 -6.32 5.18
CA VAL A 48 -2.34 -6.54 3.72
C VAL A 48 -3.69 -6.30 3.07
N GLN A 49 -4.75 -6.96 3.52
CA GLN A 49 -6.09 -6.82 2.94
C GLN A 49 -6.55 -5.36 2.88
N ARG A 50 -6.43 -4.62 4.00
CA ARG A 50 -6.74 -3.17 4.03
C ARG A 50 -5.86 -2.36 3.09
N SER A 51 -4.60 -2.74 2.93
CA SER A 51 -3.64 -2.08 2.06
C SER A 51 -3.94 -2.34 0.58
N VAL A 52 -4.33 -3.56 0.20
CA VAL A 52 -4.76 -3.92 -1.16
C VAL A 52 -6.00 -3.10 -1.56
N VAL A 53 -7.03 -3.03 -0.69
CA VAL A 53 -8.26 -2.28 -0.98
C VAL A 53 -7.98 -0.78 -1.14
N ARG A 54 -7.19 -0.20 -0.23
CA ARG A 54 -6.78 1.22 -0.34
C ARG A 54 -5.89 1.44 -1.57
N GLY A 55 -4.97 0.51 -1.78
CA GLY A 55 -3.95 0.52 -2.82
C GLY A 55 -4.49 0.27 -4.22
N GLY A 56 -5.71 -0.22 -4.40
CA GLY A 56 -6.35 -0.28 -5.72
C GLY A 56 -7.00 1.04 -6.16
N LYS A 57 -7.20 1.98 -5.22
CA LYS A 57 -7.76 3.31 -5.53
C LYS A 57 -6.69 4.29 -5.99
N ILE A 58 -5.48 4.17 -5.46
CA ILE A 58 -4.36 5.10 -5.70
C ILE A 58 -3.77 4.98 -7.14
N PRO A 59 -3.51 3.79 -7.70
CA PRO A 59 -2.93 3.63 -9.04
C PRO A 59 -3.83 4.15 -10.15
N ARG A 60 -5.16 4.10 -9.96
CA ARG A 60 -6.14 4.65 -10.92
C ARG A 60 -6.09 6.17 -10.99
N GLU A 61 -5.69 6.83 -9.91
CA GLU A 61 -5.51 8.29 -9.87
C GLU A 61 -4.16 8.74 -10.44
N LEU A 62 -3.17 7.83 -10.48
CA LEU A 62 -1.77 8.15 -10.82
C LEU A 62 -1.26 7.46 -12.10
N ASN A 63 -2.10 6.71 -12.84
CA ASN A 63 -1.72 5.89 -14.00
C ASN A 63 -0.56 4.92 -13.73
N LEU A 64 -0.46 4.40 -12.50
CA LEU A 64 0.61 3.48 -12.09
C LEU A 64 0.17 2.01 -12.31
N VAL A 65 -0.18 1.68 -13.55
CA VAL A 65 -0.47 0.29 -13.94
C VAL A 65 0.86 -0.42 -14.20
N LEU A 66 1.08 -1.55 -13.51
CA LEU A 66 2.33 -2.30 -13.63
C LEU A 66 2.30 -3.23 -14.86
N PHE A 67 1.11 -3.69 -15.23
CA PHE A 67 0.84 -4.37 -16.49
C PHE A 67 -0.41 -3.77 -17.13
N SER A 68 -0.32 -3.45 -18.42
CA SER A 68 -1.36 -2.88 -19.28
C SER A 68 -2.17 -3.96 -19.97
#